data_AF-F0ZLE1-F1
#
_entry.id   AF-F0ZLE1-F1
#
_cell.length_a   1.000
_cell.length_b   1.000
_cell.length_c   1.000
_cell.angle_alpha   90.00
_cell.angle_beta   90.00
_cell.angle_gamma   90.00
#
_symmetry.space_group_name_H-M   'P 1'
#
loop_
_entity.id
_entity.type
_entity.pdbx_description
1 polymer ?
#
loop_
_entity_poly.entity_id
_entity_poly.type
_entity_poly.pdbx_seq_one_letter_code
_entity_poly.pdbx_strand_id
1 'polypeptide(L)'
;MQQKGADIELDLEVTLKDLYVGKTLRVTHKKQILCTKCRGTGAKKASDVTTCGGCKGSGVKLKVQQLGPGFVQQIQSTCDECGGKGKKVTSKCPHCNGKKVETGEETYTLEVEKGMNDQSTIRLEQLGEEAPDITPGDIVFKIVTIPDPLFKRQGDNLYYEMSITLLESLVGFEKEISHLDDQKVKINRDQVTPPGHTIKIEGQGMPNHQFSSQTGDLYVVFTIIFPEKVTDDAKKGFEKLLS
;
A
#
# COMPACT_ATOMS: atom_id res chain seq x y z
N MET A 1 -9.23 15.07 25.98
CA MET A 1 -9.08 14.33 24.72
C MET A 1 -7.58 14.17 24.50
N GLN A 2 -7.06 12.94 24.47
CA GLN A 2 -5.66 12.72 24.07
C GLN A 2 -5.52 13.11 22.60
N GLN A 3 -4.44 13.80 22.26
CA GLN A 3 -4.15 14.17 20.88
C GLN A 3 -3.83 12.88 20.10
N LYS A 4 -4.48 12.67 18.94
CA LYS A 4 -4.14 11.56 18.03
C LYS A 4 -2.91 11.97 17.21
N GLY A 5 -1.96 11.05 17.05
CA GLY A 5 -0.83 11.17 16.14
C GLY A 5 -1.28 11.16 14.69
N ALA A 6 -0.38 11.55 13.78
CA ALA A 6 -0.64 11.48 12.35
C ALA A 6 -0.68 10.02 11.88
N ASP A 7 -1.54 9.76 10.89
CA ASP A 7 -1.57 8.47 10.20
C ASP A 7 -0.33 8.34 9.29
N ILE A 8 0.17 7.12 9.11
CA ILE A 8 1.28 6.78 8.22
C ILE A 8 0.72 6.09 6.98
N GLU A 9 1.05 6.58 5.79
CA GLU A 9 0.71 5.91 4.53
C GLU A 9 1.92 5.15 3.99
N LEU A 10 1.73 3.89 3.63
CA LEU A 10 2.76 3.02 3.06
C LEU A 10 2.23 2.33 1.80
N ASP A 11 3.03 2.31 0.75
CA ASP A 11 2.69 1.57 -0.47
C ASP A 11 3.00 0.08 -0.29
N LEU A 12 2.03 -0.76 -0.64
CA LEU A 12 2.12 -2.21 -0.68
C LEU A 12 2.09 -2.65 -2.13
N GLU A 13 3.27 -2.94 -2.68
CA GLU A 13 3.39 -3.43 -4.05
C GLU A 13 2.90 -4.88 -4.16
N VAL A 14 2.00 -5.12 -5.11
CA VAL A 14 1.41 -6.44 -5.36
C VAL A 14 1.38 -6.73 -6.86
N THR A 15 1.55 -7.99 -7.24
CA THR A 15 1.41 -8.39 -8.65
C THR A 15 -0.05 -8.64 -9.03
N LEU A 16 -0.36 -8.64 -10.33
CA LEU A 16 -1.68 -9.05 -10.82
C LEU A 16 -2.03 -10.48 -10.40
N LYS A 17 -1.03 -11.37 -10.36
CA LYS A 17 -1.17 -12.73 -9.83
C LYS A 17 -1.59 -12.73 -8.35
N ASP A 18 -0.93 -11.93 -7.52
CA ASP A 18 -1.28 -11.82 -6.10
C ASP A 18 -2.73 -11.34 -5.90
N LEU A 19 -3.21 -10.42 -6.73
CA LEU A 19 -4.60 -9.96 -6.74
C LEU A 19 -5.59 -11.00 -7.28
N TYR A 20 -5.14 -11.92 -8.13
CA TYR A 20 -5.98 -12.97 -8.70
C TYR A 20 -6.18 -14.14 -7.73
N VAL A 21 -5.09 -14.67 -7.17
CA VAL A 21 -5.14 -15.83 -6.26
C VAL A 21 -5.29 -15.46 -4.78
N GLY A 22 -5.02 -14.21 -4.43
CA GLY A 22 -4.91 -13.76 -3.04
C GLY A 22 -3.56 -14.16 -2.43
N LYS A 23 -3.05 -13.33 -1.51
CA LYS A 23 -1.73 -13.56 -0.90
C LYS A 23 -1.63 -12.94 0.48
N THR A 24 -0.95 -13.64 1.37
CA THR A 24 -0.54 -13.09 2.66
C THR A 24 0.89 -12.56 2.56
N LEU A 25 1.08 -11.28 2.87
CA LEU A 25 2.37 -10.59 2.84
C LEU A 25 2.82 -10.25 4.26
N ARG A 26 4.13 -10.33 4.51
CA ARG A 26 4.74 -9.84 5.74
C ARG A 26 5.54 -8.59 5.44
N VAL A 27 5.13 -7.48 6.03
CA VAL A 27 5.76 -6.17 5.83
C VAL A 27 6.39 -5.74 7.13
N THR A 28 7.68 -5.41 7.08
CA THR A 28 8.40 -4.88 8.24
C THR A 28 8.60 -3.39 8.08
N HIS A 29 8.15 -2.61 9.06
CA HIS A 29 8.23 -1.16 9.05
C HIS A 29 8.97 -0.65 10.28
N LYS A 30 9.87 0.30 10.07
CA LYS A 30 10.58 1.01 11.14
C LYS A 30 9.84 2.28 11.48
N LYS A 31 9.42 2.42 12.73
CA LYS A 31 8.68 3.57 13.23
C LYS A 31 9.23 4.05 14.56
N GLN A 32 8.85 5.26 14.96
CA GLN A 32 9.07 5.71 16.33
C GLN A 32 8.15 4.96 17.29
N ILE A 33 8.72 4.38 18.34
CA ILE A 33 8.00 3.74 19.45
C ILE A 33 8.36 4.40 20.79
N LEU A 34 7.53 4.23 21.81
CA LEU A 34 7.88 4.57 23.17
C LEU A 34 9.09 3.74 23.61
N CYS A 35 10.02 4.39 24.30
CA CYS A 35 11.23 3.73 24.76
C CYS A 35 10.89 2.52 25.62
N THR A 36 11.31 1.32 25.20
CA THR A 36 10.93 0.05 25.84
C THR A 36 11.37 -0.03 27.30
N LYS A 37 12.48 0.64 27.65
CA LYS A 37 13.03 0.65 29.01
C LYS A 37 12.31 1.59 29.98
N CYS A 38 11.85 2.76 29.51
CA CYS A 38 11.22 3.76 30.38
C CYS A 38 9.73 3.99 30.09
N ARG A 39 9.19 3.35 29.05
CA ARG A 39 7.78 3.40 28.61
C ARG A 39 7.24 4.82 28.53
N GLY A 40 7.98 5.71 27.86
CA GLY A 40 7.57 7.11 27.67
C GLY A 40 7.83 8.06 28.86
N THR A 41 8.31 7.56 30.01
CA THR A 41 8.59 8.43 31.18
C THR A 41 9.84 9.30 30.97
N GLY A 42 10.83 8.79 30.24
CA GLY A 42 12.13 9.46 30.03
C GLY A 42 13.04 9.42 31.25
N ALA A 43 12.64 8.70 32.30
CA ALA A 43 13.36 8.57 33.56
C ALA A 43 14.09 7.23 33.65
N LYS A 44 15.15 7.17 34.46
CA LYS A 44 15.88 5.92 34.75
C LYS A 44 15.00 4.94 35.53
N LYS A 45 14.24 5.43 36.52
CA LYS A 45 13.24 4.68 37.28
C LYS A 45 11.94 5.49 37.38
N ALA A 46 10.83 4.81 37.63
CA ALA A 46 9.54 5.48 37.88
C ALA A 46 9.61 6.44 39.08
N SER A 47 10.39 6.10 40.11
CA SER A 47 10.64 6.96 41.29
C SER A 47 11.38 8.26 40.97
N ASP A 48 12.08 8.33 39.84
CA ASP A 48 12.84 9.52 39.44
C ASP A 48 11.93 10.56 38.75
N VAL A 49 10.65 10.23 38.55
CA VAL A 49 9.61 11.17 38.14
C VAL A 49 8.97 11.76 39.39
N THR A 50 9.30 13.00 39.70
CA THR A 50 8.83 13.71 40.90
C THR A 50 7.90 14.85 40.54
N THR A 51 6.99 15.21 41.46
CA THR A 51 6.13 16.38 41.29
C THR A 51 6.98 17.65 41.25
N CYS A 52 6.72 18.53 40.30
CA CYS A 52 7.47 19.76 40.16
C CYS A 52 7.19 20.69 41.35
N GLY A 53 8.21 20.95 42.19
CA GLY A 53 8.10 21.85 43.34
C GLY A 53 7.63 23.26 42.96
N GLY A 54 8.14 23.82 41.85
CA GLY A 54 7.82 25.19 41.44
C GLY A 54 6.35 25.46 41.07
N CYS A 55 5.61 24.46 40.59
CA CYS A 55 4.17 24.58 40.27
C CYS A 55 3.30 23.65 41.13
N LYS A 56 3.89 22.91 42.07
CA LYS A 56 3.24 21.89 42.90
C LYS A 56 2.39 20.89 42.09
N GLY A 57 2.83 20.53 40.89
CA GLY A 57 2.11 19.59 40.02
C GLY A 57 1.14 20.21 39.03
N SER A 58 0.83 21.50 39.13
CA SER A 58 -0.17 22.16 38.27
C SER A 58 0.30 22.42 36.84
N GLY A 59 1.62 22.39 36.58
CA GLY A 59 2.19 22.71 35.26
C GLY A 59 2.20 24.20 34.91
N VAL A 60 1.54 25.05 35.69
CA VAL A 60 1.46 26.50 35.47
C VAL A 60 1.93 27.27 36.71
N LYS A 61 2.43 28.49 36.50
CA LYS A 61 2.77 29.45 37.55
C LYS A 61 1.96 30.74 37.33
N LEU A 62 1.37 31.27 38.41
CA LEU A 62 0.70 32.57 38.39
C LEU A 62 1.76 33.68 38.45
N LYS A 63 1.82 34.51 37.41
CA LYS A 63 2.63 35.74 37.39
C LYS A 63 1.70 36.93 37.60
N VAL A 64 2.04 37.80 38.54
CA VAL A 64 1.33 39.06 38.75
C VAL A 64 1.97 40.10 37.84
N GLN A 65 1.23 40.60 36.86
CA GLN A 65 1.67 41.68 35.97
C GLN A 65 0.97 42.97 36.38
N GLN A 66 1.74 44.02 36.67
CA GLN A 66 1.20 45.34 36.99
C GLN A 66 0.98 46.11 35.70
N LEU A 67 -0.27 46.47 35.42
CA LEU A 67 -0.67 47.21 34.22
C LEU A 67 -0.79 48.72 34.48
N GLY A 68 -0.81 49.13 35.76
CA GLY A 68 -0.81 50.52 36.19
C GLY A 68 -0.84 50.66 37.71
N PRO A 69 -0.89 51.90 38.24
CA PRO A 69 -1.07 52.15 39.67
C PRO A 69 -2.39 51.53 40.16
N GLY A 70 -2.32 50.58 41.09
CA GLY A 70 -3.51 49.90 41.64
C GLY A 70 -4.13 48.80 40.77
N PHE A 71 -3.64 48.60 39.54
CA PHE A 71 -4.16 47.56 38.63
C PHE A 71 -3.12 46.46 38.40
N VAL A 72 -3.37 45.30 39.00
CA VAL A 72 -2.58 44.09 38.81
C VAL A 72 -3.44 42.99 38.18
N GLN A 73 -2.90 42.32 37.17
CA GLN A 73 -3.51 41.16 36.53
C GLN A 73 -2.71 39.90 36.89
N GLN A 74 -3.41 38.85 37.29
CA GLN A 74 -2.80 37.52 37.45
C GLN A 74 -2.87 36.79 36.11
N ILE A 75 -1.71 36.50 35.53
CA ILE A 75 -1.59 35.76 34.28
C ILE A 75 -1.04 34.38 34.59
N GLN A 76 -1.70 33.35 34.05
CA GLN A 76 -1.17 32.00 34.08
C GLN A 76 -0.07 31.89 33.02
N SER A 77 1.13 31.52 33.46
CA SER A 77 2.25 31.20 32.57
C SER A 77 2.62 29.74 32.72
N THR A 78 3.08 29.12 31.65
CA THR A 78 3.63 27.76 31.70
C THR A 78 4.79 27.71 32.70
N CYS A 79 4.83 26.68 33.54
CA CYS A 79 5.90 26.53 34.52
C CYS A 79 7.22 26.21 33.80
N ASP A 80 8.12 27.19 33.73
CA ASP A 80 9.44 27.10 33.08
C ASP A 80 10.28 25.91 33.60
N GLU A 81 10.08 25.55 34.86
CA GLU A 81 10.78 24.47 35.54
C GLU A 81 10.39 23.05 35.05
N CYS A 82 9.16 22.85 34.60
CA CYS A 82 8.69 21.53 34.11
C CYS A 82 8.15 21.58 32.67
N GLY A 83 8.24 22.75 32.01
CA GLY A 83 7.73 22.98 30.66
C GLY A 83 6.24 22.65 30.55
N GLY A 84 5.44 22.89 31.60
CA GLY A 84 4.00 22.61 31.58
C GLY A 84 3.57 21.24 32.10
N LYS A 85 4.51 20.29 32.29
CA LYS A 85 4.17 18.88 32.56
C LYS A 85 3.76 18.56 34.00
N GLY A 86 3.93 19.50 34.93
CA GLY A 86 3.68 19.29 36.37
C GLY A 86 4.64 18.31 37.07
N LYS A 87 5.45 17.56 36.32
CA LYS A 87 6.42 16.58 36.83
C LYS A 87 7.82 16.89 36.29
N LYS A 88 8.84 16.49 37.05
CA LYS A 88 10.26 16.61 36.73
C LYS A 88 10.93 15.25 36.78
N VAL A 89 11.88 15.05 35.86
CA VAL A 89 12.73 13.85 35.84
C VAL A 89 14.06 14.22 36.49
N THR A 90 14.41 13.57 37.61
CA THR A 90 15.67 13.81 38.33
C THR A 90 16.83 13.06 37.69
N SER A 91 16.58 11.85 37.20
CA SER A 91 17.56 11.01 36.50
C SER A 91 17.02 10.58 35.15
N LYS A 92 17.69 10.98 34.06
CA LYS A 92 17.29 10.65 32.69
C LYS A 92 17.45 9.15 32.42
N CYS A 93 16.57 8.60 31.59
CA CYS A 93 16.71 7.23 31.09
C CYS A 93 18.02 7.10 30.30
N PRO A 94 18.89 6.13 30.62
CA PRO A 94 20.15 5.95 29.90
C PRO A 94 19.98 5.40 28.48
N HIS A 95 18.84 4.79 28.16
CA HIS A 95 18.57 4.19 26.85
C HIS A 95 18.17 5.25 25.82
N CYS A 96 17.16 6.06 26.12
CA CYS A 96 16.68 7.13 25.23
C CYS A 96 17.25 8.51 25.57
N ASN A 97 18.14 8.63 26.57
CA ASN A 97 18.70 9.89 27.07
C ASN A 97 17.63 10.95 27.44
N GLY A 98 16.48 10.49 27.92
CA GLY A 98 15.34 11.34 28.25
C GLY A 98 14.45 11.76 27.07
N LYS A 99 14.72 11.27 25.85
CA LYS A 99 13.88 11.52 24.66
C LYS A 99 12.52 10.82 24.72
N LYS A 100 12.37 9.81 25.58
CA LYS A 100 11.15 9.01 25.82
C LYS A 100 10.73 8.06 24.69
N VAL A 101 11.29 8.23 23.50
CA VAL A 101 11.03 7.44 22.29
C VAL A 101 12.33 6.85 21.73
N GLU A 102 12.21 5.83 20.90
CA GLU A 102 13.28 5.20 20.13
C GLU A 102 12.76 4.66 18.79
N THR A 103 13.65 4.31 17.87
CA THR A 103 13.26 3.66 16.61
C THR A 103 13.06 2.17 16.88
N GLY A 104 11.84 1.69 16.62
CA GLY A 104 11.46 0.29 16.67
C GLY A 104 11.19 -0.27 15.27
N GLU A 105 11.13 -1.59 15.18
CA GLU A 105 10.80 -2.32 13.95
C GLU A 105 9.68 -3.31 14.27
N GLU A 106 8.59 -3.25 13.51
CA GLU A 106 7.43 -4.13 13.66
C GLU A 106 7.10 -4.79 12.33
N THR A 107 6.76 -6.08 12.40
CA THR A 107 6.32 -6.85 11.23
C THR A 107 4.82 -7.06 11.29
N TYR A 108 4.13 -6.65 10.23
CA TYR A 108 2.70 -6.83 10.05
C TYR A 108 2.44 -7.93 9.03
N THR A 109 1.42 -8.76 9.30
CA THR A 109 0.92 -9.75 8.34
C THR A 109 -0.33 -9.16 7.70
N LEU A 110 -0.25 -8.86 6.41
CA LEU A 110 -1.32 -8.25 5.63
C LEU A 110 -1.90 -9.29 4.67
N GLU A 111 -3.22 -9.32 4.55
CA GLU A 111 -3.92 -10.19 3.61
C GLU A 111 -4.38 -9.38 2.41
N VAL A 112 -3.89 -9.77 1.24
CA VAL A 112 -4.35 -9.27 -0.05
C VAL A 112 -5.43 -10.23 -0.53
N GLU A 113 -6.68 -9.79 -0.44
CA GLU A 113 -7.83 -10.58 -0.84
C GLU A 113 -7.94 -10.67 -2.37
N LYS A 114 -8.59 -11.74 -2.82
CA LYS A 114 -8.86 -11.95 -4.25
C LYS A 114 -9.70 -10.81 -4.79
N GLY A 115 -9.30 -10.28 -5.94
CA GLY A 115 -10.05 -9.26 -6.66
C GLY A 115 -9.84 -7.85 -6.15
N MET A 116 -9.07 -7.63 -5.06
CA MET A 116 -8.80 -6.29 -4.54
C MET A 116 -8.38 -5.35 -5.66
N ASN A 117 -8.93 -4.14 -5.64
CA ASN A 117 -8.64 -3.14 -6.66
C ASN A 117 -7.34 -2.41 -6.36
N ASP A 118 -6.71 -1.91 -7.42
CA ASP A 118 -5.60 -0.97 -7.27
C ASP A 118 -6.02 0.24 -6.41
N GLN A 119 -5.09 0.77 -5.63
CA GLN A 119 -5.29 1.89 -4.69
C GLN A 119 -6.23 1.61 -3.51
N SER A 120 -6.74 0.38 -3.36
CA SER A 120 -7.44 -0.04 -2.14
C SER A 120 -6.53 0.09 -0.93
N THR A 121 -7.11 0.34 0.24
CA THR A 121 -6.35 0.57 1.48
C THR A 121 -6.64 -0.48 2.54
N ILE A 122 -5.59 -0.95 3.22
CA ILE A 122 -5.68 -1.78 4.42
C ILE A 122 -5.26 -0.92 5.61
N ARG A 123 -6.16 -0.70 6.56
CA ARG A 123 -5.93 0.15 7.74
C ARG A 123 -5.62 -0.69 8.97
N LEU A 124 -4.51 -0.40 9.64
CA LEU A 124 -4.18 -0.90 10.96
C LEU A 124 -4.30 0.21 11.98
N GLU A 125 -5.28 0.11 12.87
CA GLU A 125 -5.61 1.15 13.84
C GLU A 125 -4.55 1.28 14.93
N GLN A 126 -4.19 2.52 15.28
CA GLN A 126 -3.28 2.83 16.40
C GLN A 126 -1.88 2.18 16.32
N LEU A 127 -1.44 1.79 15.11
CA LEU A 127 -0.10 1.24 14.89
C LEU A 127 0.88 2.25 14.31
N GLY A 128 0.50 3.53 14.15
CA GLY A 128 1.36 4.60 13.68
C GLY A 128 2.49 4.97 14.66
N GLU A 129 3.10 6.15 14.47
CA GLU A 129 4.18 6.58 15.33
C GLU A 129 3.70 6.85 16.76
N GLU A 130 4.47 6.35 17.73
CA GLU A 130 4.18 6.59 19.13
C GLU A 130 4.91 7.85 19.62
N ALA A 131 4.22 8.61 20.46
CA ALA A 131 4.81 9.73 21.18
C ALA A 131 4.24 9.79 22.60
N PRO A 132 4.99 10.34 23.57
CA PRO A 132 4.52 10.45 24.94
C PRO A 132 3.27 11.31 25.02
N ASP A 133 2.26 10.83 25.76
CA ASP A 133 1.00 11.54 26.00
C ASP A 133 0.14 11.76 24.72
N ILE A 134 0.46 11.06 23.62
CA ILE A 134 -0.23 11.10 22.32
C ILE A 134 -0.70 9.67 21.99
N THR A 135 -1.95 9.54 21.55
CA THR A 135 -2.47 8.26 21.04
C THR A 135 -1.91 8.05 19.62
N PRO A 136 -1.29 6.92 19.28
CA PRO A 136 -0.75 6.70 17.94
C PRO A 136 -1.79 6.87 16.84
N GLY A 137 -1.31 7.30 15.67
CA GLY A 137 -2.11 7.31 14.43
C GLY A 137 -2.34 5.90 13.89
N ASP A 138 -2.98 5.81 12.73
CA ASP A 138 -3.14 4.53 12.02
C ASP A 138 -1.99 4.31 11.03
N ILE A 139 -1.75 3.05 10.65
CA ILE A 139 -0.97 2.75 9.43
C ILE A 139 -1.97 2.39 8.34
N VAL A 140 -1.86 3.04 7.19
CA VAL A 140 -2.68 2.82 6.01
C VAL A 140 -1.78 2.27 4.91
N PHE A 141 -1.92 0.98 4.61
CA PHE A 141 -1.26 0.35 3.47
C PHE A 141 -2.09 0.59 2.22
N LYS A 142 -1.53 1.26 1.23
CA LYS A 142 -2.17 1.47 -0.07
C LYS A 142 -1.66 0.43 -1.06
N ILE A 143 -2.57 -0.32 -1.66
CA ILE A 143 -2.22 -1.31 -2.69
C ILE A 143 -1.76 -0.58 -3.95
N VAL A 144 -0.58 -0.97 -4.43
CA VAL A 144 -0.03 -0.51 -5.71
C VAL A 144 0.25 -1.72 -6.59
N THR A 145 -0.49 -1.82 -7.69
CA THR A 145 -0.37 -2.94 -8.62
C THR A 145 0.85 -2.76 -9.50
N ILE A 146 1.78 -3.73 -9.45
CA ILE A 146 2.91 -3.79 -10.35
C ILE A 146 2.40 -4.15 -11.77
N PRO A 147 2.77 -3.40 -12.81
CA PRO A 147 2.42 -3.74 -14.19
C PRO A 147 2.88 -5.15 -14.57
N ASP A 148 1.96 -5.96 -15.07
CA ASP A 148 2.27 -7.30 -15.56
C ASP A 148 2.74 -7.24 -17.03
N PRO A 149 3.73 -8.06 -17.42
CA PRO A 149 4.27 -8.04 -18.78
C PRO A 149 3.32 -8.62 -19.84
N LEU A 150 2.36 -9.47 -19.45
CA LEU A 150 1.49 -10.20 -20.37
C LEU A 150 0.04 -9.72 -20.30
N PHE A 151 -0.43 -9.40 -19.09
CA PHE A 151 -1.82 -9.06 -18.84
C PHE A 151 -2.00 -7.60 -18.46
N LYS A 152 -3.07 -7.00 -19.00
CA LYS A 152 -3.52 -5.68 -18.58
C LYS A 152 -4.91 -5.78 -17.95
N ARG A 153 -5.03 -5.37 -16.70
CA ARG A 153 -6.32 -5.33 -15.98
C ARG A 153 -7.07 -4.04 -16.29
N GLN A 154 -8.37 -4.17 -16.53
CA GLN A 154 -9.30 -3.04 -16.59
C GLN A 154 -10.61 -3.44 -15.89
N GLY A 155 -10.80 -2.92 -14.67
CA GLY A 155 -11.86 -3.39 -13.78
C GLY A 155 -11.68 -4.87 -13.46
N ASP A 156 -12.72 -5.66 -13.69
CA ASP A 156 -12.69 -7.11 -13.50
C ASP A 156 -12.24 -7.86 -14.77
N ASN A 157 -12.00 -7.17 -15.87
CA ASN A 157 -11.57 -7.79 -17.13
C ASN A 157 -10.05 -7.80 -17.27
N LEU A 158 -9.55 -8.81 -17.99
CA LEU A 158 -8.15 -8.93 -18.39
C LEU A 158 -8.02 -8.77 -19.90
N TYR A 159 -6.92 -8.17 -20.33
CA TYR A 159 -6.55 -8.02 -21.72
C TYR A 159 -5.19 -8.68 -21.94
N TYR A 160 -5.09 -9.49 -22.99
CA TYR A 160 -3.88 -10.19 -23.39
C TYR A 160 -3.65 -9.97 -24.87
N GLU A 161 -2.44 -9.55 -25.24
CA GLU A 161 -2.06 -9.39 -26.64
C GLU A 161 -1.42 -10.69 -27.15
N MET A 162 -2.06 -11.34 -28.12
CA MET A 162 -1.57 -12.56 -28.74
C MET A 162 -1.03 -12.29 -30.14
N SER A 163 0.24 -12.64 -30.34
CA SER A 163 0.84 -12.60 -31.67
C SER A 163 0.59 -13.88 -32.45
N ILE A 164 0.06 -13.74 -33.67
CA ILE A 164 -0.13 -14.84 -34.63
C ILE A 164 0.58 -14.52 -35.95
N THR A 165 1.05 -15.55 -36.65
CA THR A 165 1.66 -15.38 -37.96
C THR A 165 0.59 -15.06 -39.02
N LEU A 166 1.02 -14.50 -40.16
CA LEU A 166 0.12 -14.29 -41.30
C LEU A 166 -0.56 -15.60 -41.75
N LEU A 167 0.15 -16.73 -41.72
CA LEU A 167 -0.44 -18.04 -42.05
C LEU A 167 -1.55 -18.39 -41.06
N GLU A 168 -1.26 -18.37 -39.76
CA GLU A 168 -2.24 -18.64 -38.69
C GLU A 168 -3.47 -17.72 -38.78
N SER A 169 -3.26 -16.44 -39.13
CA SER A 169 -4.36 -15.49 -39.36
C SER A 169 -5.27 -15.89 -40.51
N LEU A 170 -4.74 -16.52 -41.57
CA LEU A 170 -5.51 -16.89 -42.76
C LEU A 170 -6.17 -18.28 -42.65
N VAL A 171 -5.45 -19.27 -42.11
CA VAL A 171 -5.91 -20.68 -42.09
C VAL A 171 -6.43 -21.14 -40.73
N GLY A 172 -6.29 -20.32 -39.69
CA GLY A 172 -6.63 -20.67 -38.33
C GLY A 172 -5.43 -21.17 -37.50
N PHE A 173 -5.66 -21.30 -36.19
CA PHE A 173 -4.66 -21.69 -35.21
C PHE A 173 -5.28 -22.35 -33.97
N GLU A 174 -4.45 -23.08 -33.23
CA GLU A 174 -4.71 -23.52 -31.86
C GLU A 174 -3.48 -23.16 -31.02
N LYS A 175 -3.66 -22.31 -30.02
CA LYS A 175 -2.61 -21.86 -29.10
C LYS A 175 -3.06 -22.01 -27.66
N GLU A 176 -2.11 -21.98 -26.75
CA GLU A 176 -2.33 -22.09 -25.32
C GLU A 176 -1.55 -21.00 -24.60
N ILE A 177 -2.19 -20.33 -23.64
CA ILE A 177 -1.56 -19.32 -22.78
C ILE A 177 -1.60 -19.77 -21.33
N SER A 178 -0.61 -19.34 -20.55
CA SER A 178 -0.62 -19.52 -19.10
C SER A 178 -1.32 -18.32 -18.45
N HIS A 179 -2.37 -18.58 -17.69
CA HIS A 179 -3.11 -17.57 -16.93
C HIS A 179 -2.36 -17.21 -15.63
N LEU A 180 -2.85 -16.22 -14.89
CA LEU A 180 -2.32 -15.73 -13.62
C LEU A 180 -2.27 -16.81 -12.52
N ASP A 181 -3.13 -17.83 -12.57
CA ASP A 181 -3.10 -18.99 -11.67
C ASP A 181 -2.30 -20.18 -12.23
N ASP A 182 -1.50 -19.95 -13.28
CA ASP A 182 -0.73 -20.94 -14.01
C ASP A 182 -1.59 -21.99 -14.75
N GLN A 183 -2.92 -21.84 -14.79
CA GLN A 183 -3.77 -22.68 -15.62
C GLN A 183 -3.60 -22.34 -17.09
N LYS A 184 -3.73 -23.38 -17.91
CA LYS A 184 -3.58 -23.26 -19.35
C LYS A 184 -4.93 -23.00 -20.00
N VAL A 185 -5.03 -21.89 -20.73
CA VAL A 185 -6.23 -21.53 -21.49
C VAL A 185 -5.97 -21.77 -22.96
N LYS A 186 -6.78 -22.64 -23.57
CA LYS A 186 -6.73 -22.92 -25.01
C LYS A 186 -7.51 -21.86 -25.78
N ILE A 187 -6.90 -21.38 -26.86
CA ILE A 187 -7.43 -20.35 -27.74
C ILE A 187 -7.31 -20.88 -29.15
N ASN A 188 -8.44 -21.18 -29.76
CA ASN A 188 -8.52 -21.71 -31.10
C ASN A 188 -9.47 -20.90 -31.97
N ARG A 189 -9.14 -20.83 -33.26
CA ARG A 189 -10.00 -20.23 -34.28
C ARG A 189 -9.65 -20.86 -35.62
N ASP A 190 -10.67 -21.31 -36.33
CA ASP A 190 -10.59 -21.98 -37.64
C ASP A 190 -10.92 -21.04 -38.82
N GLN A 191 -11.16 -19.77 -38.52
CA GLN A 191 -11.53 -18.73 -39.48
C GLN A 191 -10.43 -17.69 -39.64
N VAL A 192 -10.54 -16.90 -40.72
CA VAL A 192 -9.70 -15.72 -40.92
C VAL A 192 -9.80 -14.80 -39.70
N THR A 193 -8.64 -14.36 -39.22
CA THR A 193 -8.47 -13.52 -38.02
C THR A 193 -7.82 -12.19 -38.43
N PRO A 194 -8.62 -11.12 -38.59
CA PRO A 194 -8.09 -9.80 -38.93
C PRO A 194 -7.13 -9.23 -37.86
N PRO A 195 -6.21 -8.32 -38.22
CA PRO A 195 -5.44 -7.57 -37.24
C PRO A 195 -6.35 -6.81 -36.27
N GLY A 196 -6.04 -6.85 -34.97
CA GLY A 196 -6.85 -6.21 -33.92
C GLY A 196 -8.17 -6.93 -33.63
N HIS A 197 -8.45 -8.07 -34.26
CA HIS A 197 -9.57 -8.90 -33.87
C HIS A 197 -9.45 -9.26 -32.39
N THR A 198 -10.58 -9.34 -31.69
CA THR A 198 -10.63 -9.62 -30.26
C THR A 198 -11.55 -10.80 -30.00
N ILE A 199 -11.06 -11.79 -29.27
CA ILE A 199 -11.86 -12.91 -28.76
C ILE A 199 -12.10 -12.71 -27.27
N LYS A 200 -13.35 -12.91 -26.84
CA LYS A 200 -13.74 -12.91 -25.44
C LYS A 200 -13.77 -14.34 -24.91
N ILE A 201 -13.10 -14.60 -23.80
CA ILE A 201 -13.13 -15.87 -23.08
C ILE A 201 -13.83 -15.62 -21.76
N GLU A 202 -15.03 -16.18 -21.63
CA GLU A 202 -15.93 -15.91 -20.51
C GLU A 202 -15.39 -16.47 -19.19
N GLY A 203 -15.50 -15.68 -18.13
CA GLY A 203 -15.13 -16.08 -16.77
C GLY A 203 -13.64 -16.22 -16.51
N GLN A 204 -12.79 -15.82 -17.47
CA GLN A 204 -11.33 -15.86 -17.37
C GLN A 204 -10.71 -14.48 -17.06
N GLY A 205 -11.49 -13.51 -16.61
CA GLY A 205 -11.00 -12.21 -16.11
C GLY A 205 -10.59 -12.27 -14.63
N MET A 206 -10.40 -11.12 -14.01
CA MET A 206 -10.12 -11.01 -12.58
C MET A 206 -11.35 -11.40 -11.73
N PRO A 207 -11.14 -11.99 -10.53
CA PRO A 207 -12.22 -12.17 -9.57
C PRO A 207 -12.75 -10.83 -9.07
N ASN A 208 -14.05 -10.79 -8.81
CA ASN A 208 -14.67 -9.62 -8.18
C ASN A 208 -14.38 -9.64 -6.67
N HIS A 209 -13.97 -8.50 -6.11
CA HIS A 209 -13.61 -8.40 -4.70
C HIS A 209 -14.79 -8.65 -3.75
N GLN A 210 -15.98 -8.16 -4.08
CA GLN A 210 -17.18 -8.32 -3.24
C GLN A 210 -17.81 -9.71 -3.40
N PHE A 211 -17.76 -10.24 -4.61
CA PHE A 211 -18.37 -11.53 -4.98
C PHE A 211 -17.31 -12.44 -5.59
N SER A 212 -16.53 -13.11 -4.75
CA SER A 212 -15.41 -13.95 -5.20
C SER A 212 -15.80 -15.14 -6.09
N SER A 213 -17.09 -15.48 -6.18
CA SER A 213 -17.63 -16.47 -7.11
C SER A 213 -17.85 -15.92 -8.53
N GLN A 214 -17.76 -14.61 -8.71
CA GLN A 214 -17.86 -13.93 -10.00
C GLN A 214 -16.47 -13.53 -10.48
N THR A 215 -16.24 -13.75 -11.76
CA THR A 215 -15.03 -13.32 -12.47
C THR A 215 -15.46 -12.49 -13.67
N GLY A 216 -14.63 -11.53 -14.07
CA GLY A 216 -14.79 -10.87 -15.36
C GLY A 216 -14.39 -11.78 -16.52
N ASP A 217 -14.15 -11.17 -17.67
CA ASP A 217 -13.77 -11.87 -18.90
C ASP A 217 -12.33 -11.56 -19.33
N LEU A 218 -11.73 -12.49 -20.08
CA LEU A 218 -10.44 -12.28 -20.74
C LEU A 218 -10.67 -11.88 -22.20
N TYR A 219 -10.09 -10.77 -22.62
CA TYR A 219 -10.09 -10.27 -23.98
C TYR A 219 -8.72 -10.50 -24.61
N VAL A 220 -8.68 -11.36 -25.63
CA VAL A 220 -7.47 -11.69 -26.37
C VAL A 220 -7.47 -10.87 -27.66
N VAL A 221 -6.55 -9.92 -27.76
CA VAL A 221 -6.38 -9.05 -28.93
C VAL A 221 -5.28 -9.62 -29.82
N PHE A 222 -5.56 -9.82 -31.10
CA PHE A 222 -4.62 -10.46 -32.03
C PHE A 222 -3.79 -9.45 -32.81
N THR A 223 -2.47 -9.59 -32.70
CA THR A 223 -1.49 -8.86 -33.52
C THR A 223 -0.89 -9.82 -34.56
N ILE A 224 -0.87 -9.41 -35.83
CA ILE A 224 -0.36 -10.25 -36.92
C ILE A 224 1.10 -9.92 -37.19
N ILE A 225 1.96 -10.94 -37.09
CA ILE A 225 3.36 -10.87 -37.50
C ILE A 225 3.45 -11.24 -38.98
N PHE A 226 3.82 -10.25 -39.79
CA PHE A 226 4.11 -10.43 -41.20
C PHE A 226 5.55 -10.96 -41.40
N PRO A 227 5.79 -11.79 -42.43
CA PRO A 227 7.15 -12.17 -42.80
C PRO A 227 7.93 -10.95 -43.29
N GLU A 228 9.21 -10.83 -42.92
CA GLU A 228 10.06 -9.70 -43.34
C GLU A 228 10.32 -9.69 -44.86
N LYS A 229 10.34 -10.87 -45.48
CA LYS A 229 10.60 -11.06 -46.91
C LYS A 229 9.75 -12.20 -47.45
N VAL A 230 9.39 -12.07 -48.73
CA VAL A 230 8.65 -13.09 -49.47
C VAL A 230 9.39 -13.38 -50.76
N THR A 231 9.64 -14.66 -51.06
CA THR A 231 10.31 -15.09 -52.30
C THR A 231 9.41 -14.83 -53.52
N ASP A 232 9.99 -14.68 -54.71
CA ASP A 232 9.21 -14.39 -55.92
C ASP A 232 8.26 -15.54 -56.28
N ASP A 233 8.63 -16.78 -55.98
CA ASP A 233 7.74 -17.94 -56.13
C ASP A 233 6.54 -17.86 -55.18
N ALA A 234 6.75 -17.47 -53.92
CA ALA A 234 5.67 -17.28 -52.96
C ALA A 234 4.75 -16.10 -53.36
N LYS A 235 5.31 -14.99 -53.88
CA LYS A 235 4.50 -13.87 -54.40
C LYS A 235 3.56 -14.32 -55.53
N LYS A 236 4.07 -15.04 -56.53
CA LYS A 236 3.25 -15.60 -57.62
C LYS A 236 2.16 -16.54 -57.10
N GLY A 237 2.47 -17.31 -56.04
CA GLY A 237 1.50 -18.16 -55.36
C GLY A 237 0.38 -17.34 -54.72
N PHE A 238 0.74 -16.30 -53.95
CA PHE A 238 -0.23 -15.41 -53.32
C PHE A 238 -1.08 -14.65 -54.33
N GLU A 239 -0.49 -14.12 -55.40
CA GLU A 239 -1.23 -13.42 -56.46
C GLU A 239 -2.32 -14.31 -57.07
N LYS A 240 -2.05 -15.60 -57.31
CA LYS A 240 -3.06 -16.53 -57.86
C LYS A 240 -4.16 -16.93 -56.87
N LEU A 241 -3.83 -16.97 -55.58
CA LEU A 241 -4.76 -17.42 -54.53
C LEU A 241 -5.63 -16.29 -53.99
N LEU A 242 -5.13 -15.05 -54.05
CA LEU A 242 -5.77 -13.87 -53.45
C LEU A 242 -6.30 -12.86 -54.49
N SER A 243 -6.09 -13.10 -55.79
CA SER A 243 -6.76 -12.38 -56.89
C SER A 243 -8.19 -12.87 -57.10
#